data_AF-A0A7Y4SRQ5-F1
#
_entry.id   AF-A0A7Y4SRQ5-F1
#
_cell.length_a   1.000
_cell.length_b   1.000
_cell.length_c   1.000
_cell.angle_alpha   90.00
_cell.angle_beta   90.00
_cell.angle_gamma   90.00
#
_symmetry.space_group_name_H-M   'P 1'
#
loop_
_entity.id
_entity.type
_entity.pdbx_description
1 polymer ?
#
loop_
_entity_poly.entity_id
_entity_poly.type
_entity_poly.pdbx_seq_one_letter_code
_entity_poly.pdbx_strand_id
1 'polypeptide(L)'
;MDTLALLCNLHADGPATLQRLRRAGCESLASLRRLDPLTLSAQLDWSEHAAERFLREAVLLCERIADDDAGAAELEDPEFELESELVEELDGESDESESEEEPELEQSEDDDSGYAPPAERIEAVLGTWRELDRVAPPEESFAFVIPRPEPAFDRHLGEVVLDGLAPALTARLAELGVRTLRDLVAARELELARSIPLGFTRLKHLRFSAARELERQTAYAPGAIVAPRSQTFEAFTPPPVEPFETAGPFA
;
A
#
# COMPACT_ATOMS: atom_id res chain seq x y z
N MET A 1 1.87 2.33 23.67
CA MET A 1 1.41 1.36 22.64
C MET A 1 2.56 0.39 22.34
N ASP A 2 2.31 -0.89 22.06
CA ASP A 2 3.39 -1.84 21.68
C ASP A 2 3.86 -1.53 20.24
N THR A 3 4.98 -0.82 20.14
CA THR A 3 5.54 -0.33 18.87
C THR A 3 6.02 -1.46 17.97
N LEU A 4 6.41 -2.60 18.55
CA LEU A 4 6.79 -3.79 17.79
C LEU A 4 5.56 -4.46 17.16
N ALA A 5 4.44 -4.49 17.88
CA ALA A 5 3.17 -4.98 17.34
C ALA A 5 2.68 -4.10 16.16
N LEU A 6 2.80 -2.77 16.29
CA LEU A 6 2.48 -1.84 15.20
C LEU A 6 3.32 -2.11 13.95
N LEU A 7 4.64 -2.28 14.09
CA LEU A 7 5.53 -2.61 12.98
C LEU A 7 5.13 -3.91 12.28
N CYS A 8 4.82 -4.96 13.07
CA CYS A 8 4.43 -6.25 12.54
C CYS A 8 3.12 -6.18 11.73
N ASN A 9 2.16 -5.37 12.17
CA ASN A 9 0.89 -5.19 11.47
C ASN A 9 1.04 -4.42 10.14
N LEU A 10 1.99 -3.49 10.06
CA LEU A 10 2.20 -2.65 8.87
C LEU A 10 3.05 -3.34 7.79
N HIS A 11 4.09 -4.08 8.19
CA HIS A 11 5.16 -4.51 7.28
C HIS A 11 5.39 -6.03 7.24
N ALA A 12 4.56 -6.82 7.93
CA ALA A 12 4.70 -8.27 8.02
C ALA A 12 3.34 -8.98 8.14
N ASP A 13 3.35 -10.27 8.49
CA ASP A 13 2.15 -11.09 8.76
C ASP A 13 1.51 -10.83 10.15
N GLY A 14 1.63 -9.59 10.68
CA GLY A 14 1.01 -9.17 11.94
C GLY A 14 1.36 -10.06 13.15
N PRO A 15 0.36 -10.63 13.85
CA PRO A 15 0.57 -11.32 15.13
C PRO A 15 1.43 -12.59 15.02
N ALA A 16 1.44 -13.27 13.87
CA ALA A 16 2.27 -14.47 13.66
C ALA A 16 3.77 -14.13 13.67
N THR A 17 4.14 -13.00 13.06
CA THR A 17 5.52 -12.48 13.08
C THR A 17 5.89 -12.00 14.47
N LEU A 18 5.00 -11.29 15.16
CA LEU A 18 5.21 -10.85 16.54
C LEU A 18 5.48 -12.03 17.49
N GLN A 19 4.72 -13.12 17.37
CA GLN A 19 4.91 -14.30 18.21
C GLN A 19 6.26 -14.99 17.94
N ARG A 20 6.70 -15.05 16.68
CA ARG A 20 8.01 -15.60 16.31
C ARG A 20 9.16 -14.75 16.86
N LEU A 21 9.06 -13.42 16.72
CA LEU A 21 10.04 -12.48 17.29
C LEU A 21 10.15 -12.61 18.81
N ARG A 22 9.02 -12.68 19.52
CA ARG A 22 9.03 -12.88 20.99
C ARG A 22 9.64 -14.22 21.39
N ARG A 23 9.37 -15.31 20.65
CA ARG A 23 10.03 -16.62 20.87
C ARG A 23 11.54 -16.57 20.61
N ALA A 24 11.99 -15.68 19.73
CA ALA A 24 13.40 -15.42 19.47
C ALA A 24 14.04 -14.44 20.48
N GLY A 25 13.30 -14.00 21.51
CA GLY A 25 13.79 -13.06 22.53
C GLY A 25 13.78 -11.60 22.09
N CYS A 26 13.11 -11.27 20.99
CA CYS A 26 12.92 -9.89 20.55
C CYS A 26 11.60 -9.33 21.10
N GLU A 27 11.72 -8.61 22.21
CA GLU A 27 10.57 -8.04 22.94
C GLU A 27 10.34 -6.55 22.63
N SER A 28 11.30 -5.88 21.98
CA SER A 28 11.23 -4.44 21.69
C SER A 28 11.87 -4.08 20.35
N LEU A 29 11.52 -2.91 19.79
CA LEU A 29 12.20 -2.34 18.61
C LEU A 29 13.71 -2.17 18.85
N ALA A 30 14.14 -1.83 20.06
CA ALA A 30 15.55 -1.70 20.41
C ALA A 30 16.30 -3.05 20.32
N SER A 31 15.67 -4.15 20.74
CA SER A 31 16.22 -5.50 20.59
C SER A 31 16.27 -5.95 19.12
N LEU A 32 15.21 -5.65 18.36
CA LEU A 32 15.11 -5.99 16.94
C LEU A 32 16.22 -5.31 16.12
N ARG A 33 16.52 -4.03 16.40
CA ARG A 33 17.58 -3.26 15.71
C ARG A 33 19.00 -3.79 15.92
N ARG A 34 19.22 -4.64 16.92
CA ARG A 34 20.53 -5.27 17.18
C ARG A 34 20.70 -6.57 16.40
N LEU A 35 19.64 -7.08 15.77
CA LEU A 35 19.72 -8.27 14.94
C LEU A 35 20.30 -7.94 13.56
N ASP A 36 21.11 -8.86 13.08
CA ASP A 36 21.62 -8.86 11.71
C ASP A 36 20.55 -9.38 10.74
N PRO A 37 20.44 -8.85 9.50
CA PRO A 37 19.46 -9.30 8.51
C PRO A 37 19.49 -10.81 8.24
N LEU A 38 20.67 -11.45 8.26
CA LEU A 38 20.83 -12.88 8.03
C LEU A 38 20.31 -13.71 9.22
N THR A 39 20.46 -13.19 10.44
CA THR A 39 19.88 -13.83 11.63
C THR A 39 18.37 -13.72 11.63
N LEU A 40 17.85 -12.54 11.29
CA LEU A 40 16.41 -12.28 11.25
C LEU A 40 15.72 -13.10 10.15
N SER A 41 16.33 -13.20 8.97
CA SER A 41 15.80 -13.99 7.85
C SER A 41 15.70 -15.48 8.21
N ALA A 42 16.71 -16.03 8.88
CA ALA A 42 16.70 -17.41 9.37
C ALA A 42 15.63 -17.65 10.46
N GLN A 43 15.40 -16.68 11.35
CA GLN A 43 14.40 -16.81 12.42
C GLN A 43 12.96 -16.73 11.92
N LEU A 44 12.70 -15.90 10.90
CA LEU A 44 11.35 -15.66 10.38
C LEU A 44 11.01 -16.46 9.12
N ASP A 45 11.96 -17.25 8.61
CA ASP A 45 11.85 -17.96 7.33
C ASP A 45 11.55 -17.01 6.17
N TRP A 46 12.29 -15.90 6.14
CA TRP A 46 12.17 -14.84 5.14
C TRP A 46 13.37 -14.81 4.20
N SER A 47 13.20 -14.16 3.05
CA SER A 47 14.36 -13.76 2.25
C SER A 47 15.17 -12.68 2.98
N GLU A 48 16.48 -12.65 2.75
CA GLU A 48 17.39 -11.63 3.30
C GLU A 48 16.92 -10.21 2.97
N HIS A 49 16.50 -9.96 1.72
CA HIS A 49 15.94 -8.67 1.31
C HIS A 49 14.68 -8.29 2.12
N ALA A 50 13.80 -9.25 2.43
CA ALA A 50 12.61 -8.96 3.23
C ALA A 50 13.00 -8.59 4.68
N ALA A 51 13.99 -9.27 5.25
CA ALA A 51 14.53 -8.95 6.56
C ALA A 51 15.21 -7.57 6.60
N GLU A 52 16.03 -7.23 5.60
CA GLU A 52 16.65 -5.90 5.46
C GLU A 52 15.60 -4.80 5.37
N ARG A 53 14.56 -5.02 4.55
CA ARG A 53 13.45 -4.08 4.44
C ARG A 53 12.78 -3.90 5.79
N PHE A 54 12.44 -4.99 6.48
CA PHE A 54 11.76 -4.92 7.77
C PHE A 54 12.59 -4.18 8.84
N LEU A 55 13.91 -4.41 8.88
CA LEU A 55 14.82 -3.67 9.77
C LEU A 55 14.89 -2.18 9.42
N ARG A 56 14.84 -1.82 8.13
CA ARG A 56 14.80 -0.42 7.70
C ARG A 56 13.52 0.26 8.14
N GLU A 57 12.36 -0.37 7.95
CA GLU A 57 11.06 0.16 8.41
C GLU A 57 11.04 0.28 9.95
N ALA A 58 11.69 -0.64 10.68
CA ALA A 58 11.85 -0.53 12.12
C ALA A 58 12.63 0.71 12.56
N VAL A 59 13.68 1.09 11.82
CA VAL A 59 14.45 2.32 12.07
C VAL A 59 13.60 3.56 11.82
N LEU A 60 12.91 3.62 10.68
CA LEU A 60 12.04 4.74 10.32
C LEU A 60 10.90 4.93 11.32
N LEU A 61 10.31 3.82 11.80
CA LEU A 61 9.26 3.88 12.81
C LEU A 61 9.79 4.43 14.15
N CYS A 62 11.02 4.07 14.54
CA CYS A 62 11.66 4.66 15.73
C CYS A 62 11.90 6.17 15.58
N GLU A 63 12.33 6.63 14.41
CA GLU A 63 12.54 8.06 14.14
C GLU A 63 11.21 8.82 14.27
N ARG A 64 10.14 8.32 13.65
CA ARG A 64 8.82 8.97 13.74
C ARG A 64 8.28 9.05 15.16
N ILE A 65 8.42 7.99 15.95
CA ILE A 65 7.96 7.99 17.35
C ILE A 65 8.77 9.01 18.17
N ALA A 66 10.07 9.13 17.92
CA ALA A 66 10.90 10.13 18.59
C ALA A 66 10.52 11.56 18.20
N ASP A 67 10.14 11.79 16.95
CA ASP A 67 9.67 13.09 16.47
C ASP A 67 8.31 13.46 17.09
N ASP A 68 7.39 12.49 17.20
CA ASP A 68 6.09 12.69 17.87
C ASP A 68 6.26 13.05 19.36
N ASP A 69 7.20 12.38 20.05
CA ASP A 69 7.54 12.68 21.44
C ASP A 69 8.22 14.05 21.60
N ALA A 70 9.05 14.47 20.63
CA ALA A 70 9.73 15.76 20.66
C ALA A 70 8.75 16.93 20.37
N GLY A 71 7.81 16.76 19.44
CA GLY A 71 6.79 17.76 19.13
C GLY A 71 5.79 17.99 20.26
N ALA A 72 5.51 16.96 21.07
CA ALA A 72 4.65 17.09 22.24
C ALA A 72 5.29 17.94 23.36
N ALA A 73 6.62 18.06 23.41
CA ALA A 73 7.33 18.82 24.43
C ALA A 73 7.46 20.34 24.12
N GLU A 74 7.25 20.76 22.86
CA GLU A 74 7.33 22.18 22.47
C GLU A 74 6.00 22.94 22.55
N LEU A 75 4.91 22.25 22.93
CA LEU A 75 3.62 22.88 23.28
C LEU A 75 3.47 22.98 24.81
N GLU A 76 4.51 23.47 25.49
CA GLU A 76 4.30 24.08 26.81
C GLU A 76 3.34 25.25 26.60
N ASP A 77 2.09 25.06 27.02
CA ASP A 77 1.03 26.06 27.00
C ASP A 77 1.60 27.41 27.45
N PRO A 78 1.41 28.51 26.70
CA PRO A 78 1.65 29.84 27.26
C PRO A 78 0.79 29.93 28.52
N GLU A 79 1.43 30.04 29.69
CA GLU A 79 0.80 30.17 31.01
C GLU A 79 -0.42 31.10 30.92
N PHE A 80 -1.60 30.53 30.72
CA PHE A 80 -2.85 31.24 30.90
C PHE A 80 -3.10 31.16 32.40
N GLU A 81 -2.64 32.19 33.11
CA GLU A 81 -3.04 32.52 34.47
C GLU A 81 -4.57 32.72 34.50
N LEU A 82 -5.33 31.64 34.45
CA LEU A 82 -6.72 31.66 34.88
C LEU A 82 -6.70 31.50 36.40
N GLU A 83 -6.78 32.65 37.06
CA GLU A 83 -7.21 32.82 38.45
C GLU A 83 -8.39 31.88 38.75
N SER A 84 -8.08 30.71 39.31
CA SER A 84 -9.06 29.80 39.91
C SER A 84 -9.17 30.18 41.37
N GLU A 85 -9.83 31.30 41.60
CA GLU A 85 -10.48 31.59 42.87
C GLU A 85 -11.68 30.63 43.01
N LEU A 86 -11.75 29.97 44.16
CA LEU A 86 -12.96 29.35 44.71
C LEU A 86 -13.40 28.01 44.06
N VAL A 87 -13.18 26.90 44.77
CA VAL A 87 -14.24 26.24 45.56
C VAL A 87 -13.55 25.23 46.50
N GLU A 88 -13.66 25.53 47.79
CA GLU A 88 -13.32 24.71 48.94
C GLU A 88 -14.22 23.46 49.04
N GLU A 89 -13.61 22.40 49.57
CA GLU A 89 -14.20 21.37 50.42
C GLU A 89 -15.30 20.45 49.85
N LEU A 90 -14.89 19.21 49.56
CA LEU A 90 -15.73 18.04 49.81
C LEU A 90 -14.86 16.87 50.27
N ASP A 91 -14.69 16.80 51.58
CA ASP A 91 -14.37 15.60 52.34
C ASP A 91 -15.54 14.61 52.20
N GLY A 92 -15.25 13.38 51.79
CA GLY A 92 -16.28 12.36 51.57
C GLY A 92 -15.66 11.00 51.32
N GLU A 93 -15.24 10.33 52.40
CA GLU A 93 -15.05 8.88 52.44
C GLU A 93 -16.36 8.18 52.01
N SER A 94 -16.33 7.46 50.88
CA SER A 94 -17.32 6.45 50.48
C SER A 94 -16.52 5.40 49.70
N ASP A 95 -16.12 4.31 50.33
CA ASP A 95 -16.87 3.07 50.57
C ASP A 95 -17.33 2.39 49.28
N GLU A 96 -16.98 1.12 49.19
CA GLU A 96 -17.00 0.25 48.03
C GLU A 96 -18.41 0.06 47.46
N SER A 97 -18.56 0.14 46.12
CA SER A 97 -19.64 -0.55 45.41
C SER A 97 -19.32 -0.72 43.93
N GLU A 98 -19.42 -1.97 43.51
CA GLU A 98 -19.42 -2.47 42.13
C GLU A 98 -20.53 -1.81 41.30
N SER A 99 -20.17 -1.27 40.14
CA SER A 99 -20.93 -1.38 38.90
C SER A 99 -20.10 -0.79 37.75
N GLU A 100 -19.51 -1.65 36.92
CA GLU A 100 -19.03 -1.29 35.59
C GLU A 100 -20.26 -0.98 34.71
N GLU A 101 -20.85 0.20 34.89
CA GLU A 101 -21.64 0.84 33.84
C GLU A 101 -20.63 1.42 32.85
N GLU A 102 -20.51 0.77 31.68
CA GLU A 102 -19.83 1.37 30.53
C GLU A 102 -20.45 2.75 30.31
N PRO A 103 -19.67 3.85 30.33
CA PRO A 103 -20.20 5.14 29.96
C PRO A 103 -20.69 5.01 28.52
N GLU A 104 -21.99 5.15 28.33
CA GLU A 104 -22.56 5.49 27.03
C GLU A 104 -21.86 6.78 26.61
N LEU A 105 -20.81 6.62 25.80
CA LEU A 105 -20.19 7.71 25.09
C LEU A 105 -21.33 8.30 24.26
N GLU A 106 -21.89 9.39 24.76
CA GLU A 106 -22.60 10.37 23.94
C GLU A 106 -21.68 10.60 22.75
N GLN A 107 -22.02 9.93 21.64
CA GLN A 107 -21.48 10.24 20.34
C GLN A 107 -21.85 11.68 20.18
N SER A 108 -20.89 12.58 20.43
CA SER A 108 -20.98 13.91 19.89
C SER A 108 -21.31 13.68 18.43
N GLU A 109 -22.47 14.18 18.01
CA GLU A 109 -22.77 14.41 16.62
C GLU A 109 -21.72 15.43 16.17
N ASP A 110 -20.48 14.95 16.02
CA ASP A 110 -19.42 15.61 15.29
C ASP A 110 -20.02 15.72 13.91
N ASP A 111 -20.60 16.89 13.69
CA ASP A 111 -21.07 17.41 12.42
C ASP A 111 -19.98 17.09 11.40
N ASP A 112 -20.07 15.91 10.78
CA ASP A 112 -19.39 15.50 9.55
C ASP A 112 -20.01 16.30 8.40
N SER A 113 -20.10 17.60 8.63
CA SER A 113 -20.15 18.66 7.65
C SER A 113 -18.80 18.63 6.94
N GLY A 114 -18.60 17.56 6.17
CA GLY A 114 -17.38 17.27 5.44
C GLY A 114 -16.89 18.56 4.82
N TYR A 115 -15.67 18.95 5.20
CA TYR A 115 -15.07 20.26 4.97
C TYR A 115 -15.27 20.70 3.51
N ALA A 116 -16.39 21.36 3.24
CA ALA A 116 -16.73 21.84 1.93
C ALA A 116 -15.97 23.16 1.80
N PRO A 117 -14.94 23.25 0.93
CA PRO A 117 -14.23 24.49 0.78
C PRO A 117 -15.21 25.60 0.37
N PRO A 118 -15.03 26.83 0.87
CA PRO A 118 -15.94 27.93 0.56
C PRO A 118 -16.04 28.13 -0.96
N ALA A 119 -17.23 28.49 -1.45
CA ALA A 119 -17.51 28.60 -2.89
C ALA A 119 -16.52 29.50 -3.64
N GLU A 120 -16.02 30.54 -2.98
CA GLU A 120 -15.00 31.45 -3.50
C GLU A 120 -13.69 30.74 -3.85
N ARG A 121 -13.28 29.75 -3.04
CA ARG A 121 -12.07 28.95 -3.28
C ARG A 121 -12.25 28.04 -4.50
N ILE A 122 -13.45 27.46 -4.65
CA ILE A 122 -13.78 26.63 -5.81
C ILE A 122 -13.76 27.49 -7.08
N GLU A 123 -14.36 28.68 -7.04
CA GLU A 123 -14.39 29.60 -8.17
C GLU A 123 -12.99 30.10 -8.57
N ALA A 124 -12.12 30.38 -7.59
CA ALA A 124 -10.73 30.75 -7.83
C ALA A 124 -9.96 29.63 -8.56
N VAL A 125 -10.09 28.38 -8.10
CA VAL A 125 -9.44 27.22 -8.72
C VAL A 125 -9.94 27.02 -10.16
N LEU A 126 -11.26 27.06 -10.37
CA LEU A 126 -11.86 26.95 -11.70
C LEU A 126 -11.43 28.10 -12.62
N GLY A 127 -11.29 29.31 -12.09
CA GLY A 127 -10.74 30.46 -12.82
C GLY A 127 -9.31 30.21 -13.30
N THR A 128 -8.45 29.69 -12.42
CA THR A 128 -7.05 29.40 -12.73
C THR A 128 -6.94 28.30 -13.81
N TRP A 129 -7.78 27.28 -13.72
CA TRP A 129 -7.85 26.20 -14.73
C TRP A 129 -8.30 26.72 -16.09
N ARG A 130 -9.33 27.58 -16.14
CA ARG A 130 -9.78 28.21 -17.39
C ARG A 130 -8.71 29.10 -18.00
N GLU A 131 -7.88 29.75 -17.19
CA GLU A 131 -6.76 30.56 -17.67
C GLU A 131 -5.64 29.70 -18.27
N LEU A 132 -5.33 28.56 -17.64
CA LEU A 132 -4.40 27.57 -18.18
C LEU A 132 -4.90 26.98 -19.51
N ASP A 133 -6.19 26.67 -19.61
CA ASP A 133 -6.79 26.13 -20.85
C ASP A 133 -6.88 27.16 -21.98
N ARG A 134 -6.84 28.47 -21.68
CA ARG A 134 -6.78 29.53 -22.70
C ARG A 134 -5.41 29.65 -23.36
N VAL A 135 -4.37 29.06 -22.78
CA VAL A 135 -3.06 28.99 -23.41
C VAL A 135 -3.22 28.11 -24.64
N ALA A 136 -3.36 28.75 -25.79
CA ALA A 136 -3.42 28.07 -27.07
C ALA A 136 -2.19 27.15 -27.16
N PRO A 137 -2.37 25.88 -27.58
CA PRO A 137 -1.24 24.99 -27.75
C PRO A 137 -0.23 25.68 -28.69
N PRO A 138 1.07 25.63 -28.38
CA PRO A 138 2.07 26.30 -29.21
C PRO A 138 1.90 25.88 -30.68
N GLU A 139 1.80 26.85 -31.59
CA GLU A 139 1.63 26.61 -33.04
C GLU A 139 2.78 25.79 -33.63
N GLU A 140 3.94 25.87 -32.97
CA GLU A 140 5.03 24.95 -33.17
C GLU A 140 4.67 23.61 -32.52
N SER A 141 3.92 22.80 -33.27
CA SER A 141 3.89 21.35 -33.10
C SER A 141 5.31 20.83 -33.33
N PHE A 142 6.19 21.02 -32.34
CA PHE A 142 7.28 20.10 -32.12
C PHE A 142 6.59 18.76 -32.01
N ALA A 143 6.68 17.96 -33.07
CA ALA A 143 6.30 16.56 -33.01
C ALA A 143 7.20 16.00 -31.92
N PHE A 144 6.68 15.98 -30.69
CA PHE A 144 7.25 15.26 -29.59
C PHE A 144 7.02 13.82 -29.98
N VAL A 145 7.88 13.33 -30.88
CA VAL A 145 8.01 11.94 -31.20
C VAL A 145 8.49 11.35 -29.89
N ILE A 146 7.55 10.98 -29.03
CA ILE A 146 7.84 10.08 -27.91
C ILE A 146 8.54 8.92 -28.61
N PRO A 147 9.86 8.74 -28.40
CA PRO A 147 10.57 7.66 -29.07
C PRO A 147 9.81 6.41 -28.68
N ARG A 148 9.10 5.82 -29.66
CA ARG A 148 8.37 4.59 -29.41
C ARG A 148 9.46 3.63 -28.97
N PRO A 149 9.46 3.14 -27.72
CA PRO A 149 10.53 2.28 -27.27
C PRO A 149 10.57 1.12 -28.26
N GLU A 150 11.72 0.95 -28.93
CA GLU A 150 11.92 -0.23 -29.74
C GLU A 150 11.57 -1.43 -28.86
N PRO A 151 10.79 -2.40 -29.36
CA PRO A 151 10.28 -3.49 -28.55
C PRO A 151 11.45 -4.07 -27.78
N ALA A 152 11.46 -3.87 -26.46
CA ALA A 152 12.54 -4.34 -25.61
C ALA A 152 12.73 -5.81 -25.94
N PHE A 153 13.93 -6.18 -26.40
CA PHE A 153 14.23 -7.53 -26.86
C PHE A 153 13.71 -8.51 -25.81
N ASP A 154 12.79 -9.39 -26.23
CA ASP A 154 12.16 -10.36 -25.33
C ASP A 154 13.28 -11.19 -24.68
N ARG A 155 13.57 -10.93 -23.40
CA ARG A 155 14.69 -11.57 -22.71
C ARG A 155 14.51 -13.09 -22.71
N HIS A 156 15.61 -13.80 -22.92
CA HIS A 156 15.63 -15.25 -22.85
C HIS A 156 15.32 -15.72 -21.43
N LEU A 157 14.54 -16.80 -21.30
CA LEU A 157 14.17 -17.38 -19.99
C LEU A 157 15.40 -17.80 -19.16
N GLY A 158 16.53 -18.10 -19.80
CA GLY A 158 17.79 -18.43 -19.12
C GLY A 158 18.49 -17.24 -18.47
N GLU A 159 18.14 -16.01 -18.85
CA GLU A 159 18.74 -14.77 -18.32
C GLU A 159 17.91 -14.17 -17.19
N VAL A 160 16.67 -14.61 -17.02
CA VAL A 160 15.72 -14.06 -16.05
C VAL A 160 15.63 -14.97 -14.83
N VAL A 161 15.85 -14.41 -13.64
CA VAL A 161 15.66 -15.12 -12.38
C VAL A 161 14.18 -15.11 -12.01
N LEU A 162 13.46 -16.17 -12.39
CA LEU A 162 12.08 -16.39 -11.96
C LEU A 162 12.05 -17.41 -10.81
N ASP A 163 11.30 -17.08 -9.75
CA ASP A 163 11.10 -18.00 -8.64
C ASP A 163 10.43 -19.30 -9.09
N GLY A 164 11.03 -20.44 -8.72
CA GLY A 164 10.62 -21.78 -9.16
C GLY A 164 11.08 -22.21 -10.57
N LEU A 165 11.84 -21.38 -11.31
CA LEU A 165 12.39 -21.74 -12.62
C LEU A 165 13.80 -22.33 -12.51
N ALA A 166 13.90 -23.64 -12.29
CA ALA A 166 15.19 -24.33 -12.26
C ALA A 166 15.84 -24.45 -13.66
N PRO A 167 17.18 -24.50 -13.80
CA PRO A 167 17.85 -24.59 -15.11
C PRO A 167 17.41 -25.78 -15.97
N ALA A 168 17.16 -26.95 -15.35
CA ALA A 168 16.66 -28.13 -16.03
C ALA A 168 15.26 -27.91 -16.62
N LEU A 169 14.42 -27.15 -15.91
CA LEU A 169 13.09 -26.78 -16.37
C LEU A 169 13.15 -25.78 -17.53
N THR A 170 14.08 -24.82 -17.47
CA THR A 170 14.34 -23.87 -18.56
C THR A 170 14.78 -24.58 -19.84
N ALA A 171 15.66 -25.57 -19.73
CA ALA A 171 16.06 -26.40 -20.87
C ALA A 171 14.85 -27.15 -21.47
N ARG A 172 13.99 -27.72 -20.62
CA ARG A 172 12.78 -28.42 -21.07
C ARG A 172 11.77 -27.49 -21.73
N LEU A 173 11.58 -26.27 -21.22
CA LEU A 173 10.75 -25.24 -21.85
C LEU A 173 11.31 -24.84 -23.22
N ALA A 174 12.63 -24.71 -23.34
CA ALA A 174 13.29 -24.40 -24.61
C ALA A 174 13.12 -25.50 -25.66
N GLU A 175 13.11 -26.79 -25.26
CA GLU A 175 12.77 -27.92 -26.14
C GLU A 175 11.32 -27.85 -26.65
N LEU A 176 10.41 -27.29 -25.87
CA LEU A 176 9.00 -27.05 -26.25
C LEU A 176 8.81 -25.76 -27.06
N GLY A 177 9.89 -25.06 -27.42
CA GLY A 177 9.84 -23.80 -28.16
C GLY A 177 9.56 -22.56 -27.31
N VAL A 178 9.44 -22.71 -25.99
CA VAL A 178 9.23 -21.59 -25.07
C VAL A 178 10.59 -21.05 -24.63
N ARG A 179 11.09 -20.01 -25.30
CA ARG A 179 12.46 -19.48 -25.11
C ARG A 179 12.50 -18.12 -24.43
N THR A 180 11.40 -17.38 -24.45
CA THR A 180 11.30 -16.02 -23.90
C THR A 180 10.17 -15.91 -22.86
N LEU A 181 10.18 -14.81 -22.08
CA LEU A 181 9.08 -14.50 -21.16
C LEU A 181 7.73 -14.40 -21.88
N ARG A 182 7.72 -13.78 -23.07
CA ARG A 182 6.51 -13.63 -23.88
C ARG A 182 5.98 -14.98 -24.34
N ASP A 183 6.86 -15.90 -24.77
CA ASP A 183 6.45 -17.26 -25.16
C ASP A 183 5.79 -17.98 -23.98
N LEU A 184 6.35 -17.85 -22.77
CA LEU A 184 5.83 -18.52 -21.58
C LEU A 184 4.45 -17.98 -21.17
N VAL A 185 4.24 -16.67 -21.31
CA VAL A 185 2.94 -16.03 -21.07
C VAL A 185 1.94 -16.39 -22.16
N ALA A 186 2.34 -16.46 -23.42
CA ALA A 186 1.45 -16.78 -24.55
C ALA A 186 1.11 -18.28 -24.68
N ALA A 187 1.95 -19.17 -24.13
CA ALA A 187 1.76 -20.61 -24.24
C ALA A 187 0.48 -21.11 -23.56
N ARG A 188 -0.12 -22.15 -24.13
CA ARG A 188 -1.36 -22.77 -23.64
C ARG A 188 -1.10 -23.54 -22.35
N GLU A 189 -1.77 -23.12 -21.29
CA GLU A 189 -1.54 -23.63 -19.92
C GLU A 189 -1.67 -25.16 -19.81
N LEU A 190 -2.72 -25.73 -20.41
CA LEU A 190 -2.99 -27.17 -20.35
C LEU A 190 -1.98 -28.00 -21.15
N GLU A 191 -1.44 -27.46 -22.25
CA GLU A 191 -0.41 -28.14 -23.05
C GLU A 191 0.92 -28.15 -22.30
N LEU A 192 1.30 -27.03 -21.70
CA LEU A 192 2.49 -26.94 -20.85
C LEU A 192 2.40 -27.83 -19.61
N ALA A 193 1.26 -27.83 -18.91
CA ALA A 193 1.07 -28.66 -17.72
C ALA A 193 1.17 -30.17 -18.00
N ARG A 194 0.86 -30.60 -19.24
CA ARG A 194 1.00 -32.01 -19.66
C ARG A 194 2.42 -32.37 -20.05
N SER A 195 3.16 -31.44 -20.66
CA SER A 195 4.51 -31.69 -21.20
C SER A 195 5.62 -31.54 -20.15
N ILE A 196 5.32 -30.89 -19.03
CA ILE A 196 6.29 -30.53 -18.00
C ILE A 196 5.88 -31.17 -16.68
N PRO A 197 6.82 -31.75 -15.90
CA PRO A 197 6.53 -32.32 -14.58
C PRO A 197 6.35 -31.22 -13.51
N LEU A 198 5.57 -30.20 -13.81
CA LEU A 198 5.14 -29.18 -12.86
C LEU A 198 3.64 -29.36 -12.59
N GLY A 199 3.27 -29.32 -11.32
CA GLY A 199 1.86 -29.21 -10.96
C GLY A 199 1.24 -27.93 -11.53
N PHE A 200 -0.03 -27.99 -11.92
CA PHE A 200 -0.76 -26.88 -12.55
C PHE A 200 -0.66 -25.57 -11.77
N THR A 201 -0.79 -25.61 -10.44
CA THR A 201 -0.68 -24.44 -9.57
C THR A 201 0.69 -23.75 -9.68
N ARG A 202 1.78 -24.53 -9.74
CA ARG A 202 3.14 -23.97 -9.88
C ARG A 202 3.34 -23.36 -11.26
N LEU A 203 2.81 -23.98 -12.32
CA LEU A 203 2.84 -23.42 -13.67
C LEU A 203 2.09 -22.08 -13.74
N LYS A 204 0.91 -22.00 -13.11
CA LYS A 204 0.13 -20.75 -13.05
C LYS A 204 0.90 -19.64 -12.32
N HIS A 205 1.51 -19.96 -11.19
CA HIS A 205 2.38 -19.02 -10.46
C HIS A 205 3.57 -18.56 -11.31
N LEU A 206 4.23 -19.50 -12.00
CA LEU A 206 5.35 -19.19 -12.89
C LEU A 206 4.94 -18.25 -14.03
N ARG A 207 3.78 -18.48 -14.67
CA ARG A 207 3.25 -17.60 -15.72
C ARG A 207 2.88 -16.22 -15.19
N PHE A 208 2.32 -16.15 -13.98
CA PHE A 208 2.03 -14.88 -13.32
C PHE A 208 3.33 -14.09 -13.04
N SER A 209 4.35 -14.73 -12.48
CA SER A 209 5.67 -14.11 -12.26
C SER A 209 6.30 -13.64 -13.57
N ALA A 210 6.22 -14.45 -14.64
CA ALA A 210 6.72 -14.08 -15.96
C ALA A 210 5.98 -12.87 -16.55
N ALA A 211 4.64 -12.81 -16.41
CA ALA A 211 3.84 -11.67 -16.87
C ALA A 211 4.19 -10.38 -16.10
N ARG A 212 4.35 -10.48 -14.78
CA ARG A 212 4.76 -9.35 -13.94
C ARG A 212 6.16 -8.85 -14.27
N GLU A 213 7.09 -9.75 -14.56
CA GLU A 213 8.45 -9.38 -14.98
C GLU A 213 8.46 -8.75 -16.37
N LEU A 214 7.62 -9.24 -17.30
CA LEU A 214 7.42 -8.61 -18.60
C LEU A 214 6.88 -7.18 -18.45
N GLU A 215 5.91 -6.96 -17.56
CA GLU A 215 5.37 -5.63 -17.24
C GLU A 215 6.46 -4.70 -16.68
N ARG A 216 7.30 -5.20 -15.76
CA ARG A 216 8.46 -4.43 -15.26
C ARG A 216 9.41 -4.06 -16.39
N GLN A 217 9.76 -5.00 -17.27
CA GLN A 217 10.65 -4.73 -18.39
C GLN A 217 10.08 -3.67 -19.35
N THR A 218 8.76 -3.68 -19.57
CA THR A 218 8.12 -2.62 -20.36
C THR A 218 8.10 -1.27 -19.66
N ALA A 219 8.00 -1.24 -18.32
CA ALA A 219 8.03 -0.02 -17.54
C ALA A 219 9.43 0.61 -17.46
N TYR A 220 10.49 -0.20 -17.47
CA TYR A 220 11.89 0.25 -17.44
C TYR A 220 12.52 0.49 -18.82
N ALA A 221 11.77 0.30 -19.91
CA ALA A 221 12.28 0.60 -21.24
C ALA A 221 12.67 2.09 -21.32
N PRO A 222 13.92 2.44 -21.67
CA PRO A 222 14.38 3.82 -21.70
C PRO A 222 13.53 4.63 -22.69
N GLY A 223 12.80 5.63 -22.19
CA GLY A 223 11.83 6.41 -22.97
C GLY A 223 10.36 6.11 -22.67
N ALA A 224 10.07 5.09 -21.85
CA ALA A 224 8.76 4.94 -21.24
C ALA A 224 8.57 6.05 -20.19
N ILE A 225 8.07 7.20 -20.64
CA ILE A 225 7.40 8.12 -19.73
C ILE A 225 6.24 7.30 -19.18
N VAL A 226 6.37 6.84 -17.93
CA VAL A 226 5.27 6.23 -17.20
C VAL A 226 4.26 7.35 -17.04
N ALA A 227 3.36 7.46 -18.02
CA ALA A 227 2.16 8.24 -17.83
C ALA A 227 1.56 7.70 -16.53
N PRO A 228 1.32 8.55 -15.51
CA PRO A 228 0.62 8.10 -14.32
C PRO A 228 -0.60 7.35 -14.83
N ARG A 229 -0.87 6.16 -14.27
CA ARG A 229 -2.09 5.40 -14.55
C ARG A 229 -3.25 6.32 -14.18
N SER A 230 -3.62 7.18 -15.11
CA SER A 230 -4.94 7.73 -15.22
C SER A 230 -5.75 6.49 -15.51
N GLN A 231 -6.23 5.86 -14.44
CA GLN A 231 -7.49 5.17 -14.51
C GLN A 231 -8.39 6.22 -15.14
N THR A 232 -8.63 6.08 -16.43
CA THR A 232 -9.77 6.73 -17.05
C THR A 232 -10.93 6.15 -16.28
N PHE A 233 -11.34 6.87 -15.23
CA PHE A 233 -12.65 6.72 -14.66
C PHE A 233 -13.57 6.89 -15.85
N GLU A 234 -14.09 5.78 -16.38
CA GLU A 234 -15.27 5.87 -17.21
C GLU A 234 -16.24 6.71 -16.41
N ALA A 235 -16.60 7.87 -16.97
CA ALA A 235 -17.55 8.76 -16.33
C ALA A 235 -18.75 7.90 -15.96
N PHE A 236 -18.97 7.74 -14.65
CA PHE A 236 -20.07 6.97 -14.13
C PHE A 236 -21.33 7.52 -14.79
N THR A 237 -21.87 6.76 -15.72
CA THR A 237 -23.10 7.13 -16.39
C THR A 237 -24.17 6.58 -15.47
N PRO A 238 -24.83 7.42 -14.64
CA PRO A 238 -25.86 6.91 -13.76
C PRO A 238 -26.87 6.13 -14.59
N PRO A 239 -27.33 4.96 -14.11
CA PRO A 239 -28.37 4.24 -14.80
C PRO A 239 -29.57 5.17 -15.01
N PRO A 240 -30.27 5.07 -16.16
CA PRO A 240 -31.45 5.89 -16.40
C PRO A 240 -32.42 5.70 -15.23
N VAL A 241 -32.85 6.83 -14.64
CA VAL A 241 -33.85 6.84 -13.57
C VAL A 241 -35.14 6.32 -14.18
N GLU A 242 -35.44 5.04 -13.96
CA GLU A 242 -36.76 4.53 -14.27
C GLU A 242 -37.76 5.25 -13.36
N PRO A 243 -38.87 5.78 -13.91
CA PRO A 243 -39.90 6.40 -13.10
C PRO A 243 -40.39 5.34 -12.10
N PHE A 244 -40.17 5.60 -10.81
CA PHE A 244 -40.75 4.80 -9.73
C PHE A 244 -42.28 4.87 -9.87
N GLU A 245 -42.86 3.85 -10.49
CA GLU A 245 -44.32 3.67 -10.49
C GLU A 245 -44.74 3.50 -9.04
N THR A 246 -45.38 4.55 -8.52
CA THR A 246 -45.92 4.62 -7.18
C THR A 246 -47.20 3.79 -7.13
N ALA A 247 -47.05 2.46 -7.23
CA ALA A 247 -48.15 1.53 -7.00
C ALA A 247 -48.36 1.39 -5.49
N GLY A 248 -49.06 2.37 -4.91
CA GLY A 248 -49.56 2.26 -3.54
C GLY A 248 -50.75 1.29 -3.48
N PRO A 249 -50.76 0.30 -2.57
CA PRO A 249 -51.93 -0.53 -2.31
C PRO A 249 -52.56 -0.12 -0.97
N PHE A 250 -52.94 1.16 -0.81
CA PHE A 250 -53.74 1.60 0.32
C PHE A 250 -54.74 2.66 -0.14
N ALA A 251 -55.81 2.16 -0.79
CA ALA A 251 -57.08 2.85 -0.98
C ALA A 251 -58.21 1.85 -0.71
#